data_AF-A0A1C5TVR3-F1
#
_entry.id   AF-A0A1C5TVR3-F1
#
_cell.length_a   1.000
_cell.length_b   1.000
_cell.length_c   1.000
_cell.angle_alpha   90.00
_cell.angle_beta   90.00
_cell.angle_gamma   90.00
#
_symmetry.space_group_name_H-M   'P 1'
#
loop_
_entity.id
_entity.type
_entity.pdbx_description
1 polymer ?
#
loop_
_entity_poly.entity_id
_entity_poly.type
_entity_poly.pdbx_seq_one_letter_code
_entity_poly.pdbx_strand_id
1 'polypeptide(L)'
;MKYERIETGTFLERPNRFIAYVELHGKQETVHVKNTGRCAELLKVGTKVYVQENESEKRRTKWDLIAVQKESRLINMDSQIPNKVVKEWIEAGGMFEDVTLVQPEKTYKNSRFDLYVETGKRKIFIEVKGVTLEENGVCRFPDAPSERAVKHVRELCEAKKEGYETYIFFVVQMQGVRYFTPNTDTHPAFAEALKEAVQKGVHVVAYDCKVGTDCIEIRKKVPVILECPRLKETVDPIVSWYRKNKRKLPWREQADAYRVWVSEIMLQQTRVEAVKPYYERFLKALPNVKALAEAEEEKLLKLWEGLGYYNRVRNMQIAARQIMEKHDGEFPRDFEEIAALKGIGSYTAGAVSSFAYGIPKPAVDGNVLRVVSRILANEEDIMKAGVRKRIEQLVEEVIPEDAVSDFNQGLIELGALICIPGKEPKCAICPVKEWCLAFEQGKQDLLPVRQKAKGRKGEKRTVFVFRDTDAVAIRKRPDKGLLAGLYEFPNVEGHLGRKEVIAYSQSVGLSPIRVKKLQDAKHIFSHVEWHMKGYEILVDELEKNTGSDMIFAKRKEIDAKYPIPSAFEAYRCALEG
;
A
#
# COMPACT_ATOMS: atom_id res chain seq x y z
N MET A 1 19.88 -31.73 8.62
CA MET A 1 19.78 -33.20 8.47
C MET A 1 20.60 -33.73 7.29
N LYS A 2 21.38 -34.80 7.51
CA LYS A 2 22.11 -35.56 6.48
C LYS A 2 21.60 -37.01 6.42
N TYR A 3 21.35 -37.49 5.23
CA TYR A 3 21.08 -38.90 4.92
C TYR A 3 22.38 -39.63 4.62
N GLU A 4 22.38 -40.94 4.81
CA GLU A 4 23.55 -41.80 4.59
C GLU A 4 23.19 -42.90 3.59
N ARG A 5 24.19 -43.44 2.90
CA ARG A 5 24.03 -44.54 1.91
C ARG A 5 22.93 -44.25 0.89
N ILE A 6 23.04 -43.09 0.23
CA ILE A 6 22.12 -42.68 -0.81
C ILE A 6 22.51 -43.32 -2.14
N GLU A 7 21.54 -43.93 -2.80
CA GLU A 7 21.64 -44.36 -4.18
C GLU A 7 20.67 -43.59 -5.08
N THR A 8 21.00 -43.56 -6.37
CA THR A 8 20.15 -42.95 -7.40
C THR A 8 19.47 -44.05 -8.21
N GLY A 9 18.18 -43.89 -8.47
CA GLY A 9 17.40 -44.81 -9.29
C GLY A 9 16.43 -44.09 -10.22
N THR A 10 15.69 -44.89 -10.99
CA THR A 10 14.64 -44.41 -11.89
C THR A 10 13.28 -44.90 -11.39
N PHE A 11 12.36 -43.97 -11.13
CA PHE A 11 11.01 -44.32 -10.70
C PHE A 11 10.24 -45.04 -11.81
N LEU A 12 9.64 -46.18 -11.47
CA LEU A 12 8.86 -47.01 -12.41
C LEU A 12 7.36 -46.89 -12.15
N GLU A 13 6.92 -47.15 -10.93
CA GLU A 13 5.51 -47.19 -10.57
C GLU A 13 5.31 -46.99 -9.06
N ARG A 14 4.13 -46.49 -8.66
CA ARG A 14 3.71 -46.44 -7.25
C ARG A 14 2.39 -47.20 -7.08
N PRO A 15 2.45 -48.51 -6.76
CA PRO A 15 1.24 -49.33 -6.70
C PRO A 15 0.31 -48.95 -5.53
N ASN A 16 0.85 -48.36 -4.46
CA ASN A 16 0.04 -47.80 -3.37
C ASN A 16 0.79 -46.68 -2.63
N ARG A 17 0.15 -46.08 -1.62
CA ARG A 17 0.71 -44.91 -0.91
C ARG A 17 2.00 -45.19 -0.10
N PHE A 18 2.35 -46.43 0.16
CA PHE A 18 3.47 -46.80 1.04
C PHE A 18 4.68 -47.40 0.32
N ILE A 19 4.53 -47.84 -0.92
CA ILE A 19 5.61 -48.46 -1.69
C ILE A 19 5.66 -47.94 -3.12
N ALA A 20 6.85 -47.94 -3.69
CA ALA A 20 7.13 -47.65 -5.09
C ALA A 20 8.11 -48.68 -5.66
N TYR A 21 8.06 -48.87 -6.97
CA TYR A 21 9.03 -49.62 -7.73
C TYR A 21 10.02 -48.66 -8.37
N VAL A 22 11.31 -48.94 -8.17
CA VAL A 22 12.41 -48.13 -8.66
C VAL A 22 13.42 -49.06 -9.32
N GLU A 23 13.92 -48.68 -10.49
CA GLU A 23 15.06 -49.34 -11.10
C GLU A 23 16.36 -48.87 -10.42
N LEU A 24 17.05 -49.80 -9.77
CA LEU A 24 18.36 -49.63 -9.15
C LEU A 24 19.31 -50.69 -9.72
N HIS A 25 20.48 -50.29 -10.20
CA HIS A 25 21.48 -51.19 -10.79
C HIS A 25 20.92 -52.15 -11.87
N GLY A 26 19.96 -51.68 -12.67
CA GLY A 26 19.31 -52.47 -13.71
C GLY A 26 18.30 -53.52 -13.21
N LYS A 27 17.87 -53.44 -11.95
CA LYS A 27 16.86 -54.31 -11.35
C LYS A 27 15.72 -53.49 -10.75
N GLN A 28 14.50 -54.02 -10.81
CA GLN A 28 13.37 -53.45 -10.10
C GLN A 28 13.47 -53.77 -8.61
N GLU A 29 13.52 -52.73 -7.79
CA GLU A 29 13.54 -52.78 -6.33
C GLU A 29 12.25 -52.20 -5.76
N THR A 30 11.79 -52.78 -4.63
CA THR A 30 10.65 -52.23 -3.89
C THR A 30 11.17 -51.28 -2.81
N VAL A 31 10.76 -50.02 -2.91
CA VAL A 31 11.20 -48.95 -2.00
C VAL A 31 10.00 -48.45 -1.17
N HIS A 32 10.24 -48.14 0.10
CA HIS A 32 9.22 -47.54 0.96
C HIS A 32 9.08 -46.05 0.66
N VAL A 33 7.84 -45.58 0.52
CA VAL A 33 7.51 -44.17 0.34
C VAL A 33 7.05 -43.61 1.68
N LYS A 34 7.88 -42.74 2.29
CA LYS A 34 7.56 -42.09 3.57
C LYS A 34 6.44 -41.05 3.46
N ASN A 35 6.25 -40.49 2.27
CA ASN A 35 5.16 -39.55 1.98
C ASN A 35 3.86 -40.29 1.64
N THR A 36 2.85 -40.23 2.52
CA THR A 36 1.55 -40.87 2.27
C THR A 36 0.62 -40.06 1.36
N GLY A 37 1.01 -38.85 0.96
CA GLY A 37 0.26 -37.98 0.05
C GLY A 37 0.24 -38.51 -1.38
N ARG A 38 -0.50 -37.83 -2.27
CA ARG A 38 -0.73 -38.31 -3.65
C ARG A 38 0.57 -38.34 -4.47
N CYS A 39 1.42 -37.33 -4.34
CA CYS A 39 2.73 -37.20 -5.01
C CYS A 39 2.70 -37.45 -6.54
N ALA A 40 1.56 -37.24 -7.20
CA ALA A 40 1.39 -37.59 -8.62
C ALA A 40 2.19 -36.67 -9.56
N GLU A 41 2.39 -35.43 -9.13
CA GLU A 41 3.19 -34.42 -9.79
C GLU A 41 4.70 -34.66 -9.62
N LEU A 42 5.09 -35.42 -8.59
CA LEU A 42 6.46 -35.72 -8.20
C LEU A 42 6.93 -37.06 -8.79
N LEU A 43 6.11 -38.11 -8.65
CA LEU A 43 6.45 -39.49 -9.02
C LEU A 43 5.90 -39.84 -10.40
N LYS A 44 6.51 -39.27 -11.44
CA LYS A 44 6.23 -39.62 -12.84
C LYS A 44 7.19 -40.71 -13.31
N VAL A 45 6.70 -41.67 -14.09
CA VAL A 45 7.51 -42.75 -14.66
C VAL A 45 8.75 -42.18 -15.37
N GLY A 46 9.92 -42.76 -15.13
CA GLY A 46 11.20 -42.32 -15.69
C GLY A 46 11.88 -41.20 -14.90
N THR A 47 11.26 -40.69 -13.82
CA THR A 47 11.86 -39.62 -13.02
C THR A 47 13.01 -40.16 -12.17
N LYS A 48 14.12 -39.42 -12.11
CA LYS A 48 15.24 -39.74 -11.24
C LYS A 48 14.84 -39.57 -9.77
N VAL A 49 15.09 -40.59 -8.96
CA VAL A 49 14.82 -40.64 -7.53
C VAL A 49 16.07 -40.97 -6.74
N TYR A 50 16.06 -40.58 -5.47
CA TYR A 50 17.14 -40.83 -4.51
C TYR A 50 16.58 -41.64 -3.35
N VAL A 51 17.23 -42.76 -3.07
CA VAL A 51 16.80 -43.73 -2.07
C VAL A 51 17.89 -43.93 -1.02
N GLN A 52 17.49 -44.17 0.21
CA GLN A 52 18.38 -44.47 1.33
C GLN A 52 18.36 -45.96 1.66
N GLU A 53 19.54 -46.54 1.80
CA GLU A 53 19.70 -47.92 2.28
C GLU A 53 19.44 -48.04 3.78
N ASN A 54 18.59 -48.99 4.16
CA ASN A 54 18.40 -49.40 5.54
C ASN A 54 19.07 -50.76 5.80
N GLU A 55 19.91 -50.84 6.83
CA GLU A 55 20.56 -52.08 7.27
C GLU A 55 19.70 -52.94 8.20
N SER A 56 18.47 -52.52 8.53
CA SER A 56 17.65 -53.26 9.48
C SER A 56 17.06 -54.52 8.84
N GLU A 57 17.53 -55.69 9.27
CA GLU A 57 17.02 -57.01 8.86
C GLU A 57 15.51 -57.22 9.15
N LYS A 58 14.90 -56.38 10.00
CA LYS A 58 13.47 -56.45 10.35
C LYS A 58 12.55 -55.74 9.37
N ARG A 59 13.08 -54.94 8.43
CA ARG A 59 12.27 -54.18 7.47
C ARG A 59 11.92 -55.02 6.24
N ARG A 60 10.69 -54.87 5.74
CA ARG A 60 10.24 -55.51 4.48
C ARG A 60 10.90 -54.92 3.24
N THR A 61 11.31 -53.65 3.29
CA THR A 61 11.95 -52.94 2.19
C THR A 61 13.34 -52.50 2.60
N LYS A 62 14.32 -52.78 1.73
CA LYS A 62 15.72 -52.35 1.93
C LYS A 62 15.89 -50.83 1.79
N TRP A 63 15.08 -50.22 0.94
CA TRP A 63 15.23 -48.83 0.50
C TRP A 63 14.09 -47.94 0.98
N ASP A 64 14.41 -46.72 1.38
CA ASP A 64 13.45 -45.63 1.60
C ASP A 64 13.60 -44.56 0.53
N LEU A 65 12.50 -44.13 -0.09
CA LEU A 65 12.49 -43.02 -1.03
C LEU A 65 12.64 -41.69 -0.29
N ILE A 66 13.70 -40.94 -0.58
CA ILE A 66 14.07 -39.71 0.14
C ILE A 66 13.78 -38.47 -0.69
N ALA A 67 14.18 -38.46 -1.96
CA ALA A 67 14.05 -37.28 -2.82
C ALA A 67 13.76 -37.65 -4.26
N VAL A 68 13.26 -36.68 -5.02
CA VAL A 68 12.92 -36.82 -6.42
C VAL A 68 13.38 -35.60 -7.21
N GLN A 69 13.85 -35.84 -8.42
CA GLN A 69 14.25 -34.80 -9.35
C GLN A 69 13.05 -34.36 -10.20
N LYS A 70 12.46 -33.20 -9.91
CA LYS A 70 11.41 -32.59 -10.74
C LYS A 70 12.05 -31.53 -11.63
N GLU A 71 12.17 -31.82 -12.93
CA GLU A 71 12.88 -30.96 -13.88
C GLU A 71 14.30 -30.64 -13.36
N SER A 72 14.65 -29.37 -13.15
CA SER A 72 15.94 -28.95 -12.58
C SER A 72 15.97 -28.91 -11.05
N ARG A 73 14.85 -29.20 -10.36
CA ARG A 73 14.72 -29.08 -8.91
C ARG A 73 14.80 -30.43 -8.21
N LEU A 74 15.53 -30.46 -7.10
CA LEU A 74 15.51 -31.59 -6.17
C LEU A 74 14.49 -31.31 -5.07
N ILE A 75 13.56 -32.25 -4.87
CA ILE A 75 12.48 -32.14 -3.88
C ILE A 75 12.67 -33.27 -2.88
N ASN A 76 12.82 -32.92 -1.61
CA ASN A 76 12.83 -33.90 -0.53
C ASN A 76 11.39 -34.36 -0.27
N MET A 77 11.17 -35.66 -0.28
CA MET A 77 9.86 -36.28 -0.11
C MET A 77 9.70 -36.92 1.28
N ASP A 78 10.71 -36.87 2.13
CA ASP A 78 10.62 -37.46 3.46
C ASP A 78 9.72 -36.59 4.36
N SER A 79 8.45 -36.97 4.50
CA SER A 79 7.46 -36.22 5.28
C SER A 79 7.68 -36.31 6.80
N GLN A 80 8.60 -37.16 7.27
CA GLN A 80 8.91 -37.32 8.69
C GLN A 80 10.01 -36.35 9.17
N ILE A 81 10.68 -35.68 8.23
CA ILE A 81 11.87 -34.87 8.47
C ILE A 81 11.60 -33.38 8.77
N PRO A 82 10.52 -32.72 8.30
CA PRO A 82 10.25 -31.31 8.57
C PRO A 82 10.41 -30.91 10.05
N ASN A 83 9.80 -31.66 10.97
CA ASN A 83 9.88 -31.37 12.42
C ASN A 83 11.32 -31.42 12.93
N LYS A 84 12.08 -32.42 12.50
CA LYS A 84 13.49 -32.59 12.89
C LYS A 84 14.36 -31.45 12.37
N VAL A 85 14.17 -31.04 11.12
CA VAL A 85 14.96 -29.96 10.51
C VAL A 85 14.65 -28.61 11.16
N VAL A 86 13.38 -28.32 11.46
CA VAL A 86 13.00 -27.10 12.19
C VAL A 86 13.59 -27.10 13.60
N LYS A 87 13.52 -28.24 14.30
CA LYS A 87 14.14 -28.40 15.63
C LYS A 87 15.64 -28.12 15.59
N GLU A 88 16.38 -28.82 14.73
CA GLU A 88 17.84 -28.65 14.58
C GLU A 88 18.20 -27.19 14.24
N TRP A 89 17.41 -26.55 13.39
CA TRP A 89 17.63 -25.16 12.98
C TRP A 89 17.38 -24.16 14.12
N ILE A 90 16.34 -24.37 14.93
CA ILE A 90 16.06 -23.53 16.12
C ILE A 90 17.16 -23.72 17.18
N GLU A 91 17.58 -24.96 17.45
CA GLU A 91 18.66 -25.26 18.41
C GLU A 91 19.98 -24.62 17.99
N ALA A 92 20.22 -24.47 16.68
CA ALA A 92 21.37 -23.76 16.13
C ALA A 92 21.22 -22.22 16.12
N GLY A 93 20.15 -21.66 16.71
CA GLY A 93 19.90 -20.22 16.75
C GLY A 93 19.34 -19.63 15.45
N GLY A 94 18.79 -20.46 14.56
CA GLY A 94 18.36 -20.04 13.22
C GLY A 94 17.12 -19.16 13.17
N MET A 95 16.26 -19.22 14.20
CA MET A 95 14.99 -18.49 14.25
C MET A 95 14.85 -17.58 15.47
N PHE A 96 15.39 -17.99 16.60
CA PHE A 96 15.33 -17.25 17.85
C PHE A 96 16.70 -17.21 18.49
N GLU A 97 17.00 -16.07 19.12
CA GLU A 97 18.16 -15.89 19.98
C GLU A 97 17.86 -16.44 21.39
N ASP A 98 18.90 -16.81 22.13
CA ASP A 98 18.83 -17.24 23.54
C ASP A 98 17.82 -18.37 23.83
N VAL A 99 17.77 -19.38 22.96
CA VAL A 99 16.94 -20.57 23.13
C VAL A 99 17.43 -21.39 24.33
N THR A 100 16.57 -21.57 25.33
CA THR A 100 16.88 -22.33 26.55
C THR A 100 16.28 -23.73 26.53
N LEU A 101 15.20 -23.94 25.79
CA LEU A 101 14.52 -25.23 25.67
C LEU A 101 13.89 -25.39 24.29
N VAL A 102 14.08 -26.57 23.67
CA VAL A 102 13.31 -27.03 22.52
C VAL A 102 12.74 -28.41 22.84
N GLN A 103 11.44 -28.48 23.11
CA GLN A 103 10.74 -29.70 23.45
C GLN A 103 9.83 -30.15 22.28
N PRO A 104 10.09 -31.30 21.65
CA PRO A 104 9.21 -31.84 20.61
C PRO A 104 7.92 -32.43 21.20
N GLU A 105 6.87 -32.47 20.37
CA GLU A 105 5.62 -33.18 20.63
C GLU A 105 4.96 -32.77 21.96
N LYS A 106 4.95 -31.47 22.26
CA LYS A 106 4.38 -30.92 23.50
C LYS A 106 2.86 -30.91 23.43
N THR A 107 2.22 -31.57 24.40
CA THR A 107 0.78 -31.52 24.57
C THR A 107 0.33 -30.16 25.09
N TYR A 108 -0.64 -29.56 24.40
CA TYR A 108 -1.42 -28.41 24.84
C TYR A 108 -2.91 -28.78 24.74
N LYS A 109 -3.56 -28.92 25.89
CA LYS A 109 -4.96 -29.37 26.00
C LYS A 109 -5.20 -30.65 25.18
N ASN A 110 -5.93 -30.53 24.06
CA ASN A 110 -6.37 -31.64 23.22
C ASN A 110 -5.56 -31.81 21.93
N SER A 111 -4.48 -31.03 21.75
CA SER A 111 -3.53 -31.19 20.65
C SER A 111 -2.12 -31.40 21.16
N ARG A 112 -1.32 -31.99 20.28
CA ARG A 112 0.12 -32.16 20.44
C ARG A 112 0.77 -31.34 19.34
N PHE A 113 1.41 -30.24 19.72
CA PHE A 113 2.14 -29.38 18.78
C PHE A 113 3.53 -29.95 18.54
N ASP A 114 4.03 -29.77 17.32
CA ASP A 114 5.29 -30.38 16.89
C ASP A 114 6.48 -29.91 17.74
N LEU A 115 6.53 -28.62 18.11
CA LEU A 115 7.58 -28.05 18.95
C LEU A 115 7.03 -27.05 19.98
N TYR A 116 7.65 -27.05 21.16
CA TYR A 116 7.55 -26.00 22.17
C TYR A 116 8.94 -25.43 22.45
N VAL A 117 9.05 -24.11 22.45
CA VAL A 117 10.33 -23.40 22.58
C VAL A 117 10.25 -22.36 23.69
N GLU A 118 11.30 -22.25 24.50
CA GLU A 118 11.47 -21.17 25.48
C GLU A 118 12.68 -20.31 25.11
N THR A 119 12.49 -18.98 25.07
CA THR A 119 13.54 -17.98 24.83
C THR A 119 13.38 -16.84 25.82
N GLY A 120 14.27 -16.74 26.80
CA GLY A 120 14.12 -15.79 27.91
C GLY A 120 12.74 -15.88 28.60
N LYS A 121 11.87 -14.88 28.39
CA LYS A 121 10.50 -14.85 28.93
C LYS A 121 9.42 -15.36 27.97
N ARG A 122 9.76 -15.67 26.72
CA ARG A 122 8.81 -16.08 25.68
C ARG A 122 8.58 -17.59 25.73
N LYS A 123 7.32 -17.99 25.65
CA LYS A 123 6.88 -19.38 25.53
C LYS A 123 6.17 -19.55 24.20
N ILE A 124 6.70 -20.43 23.36
CA ILE A 124 6.37 -20.47 21.94
C ILE A 124 5.86 -21.87 21.57
N PHE A 125 4.68 -21.95 20.95
CA PHE A 125 4.19 -23.18 20.31
C PHE A 125 4.34 -23.08 18.79
N ILE A 126 4.85 -24.15 18.18
CA ILE A 126 5.09 -24.20 16.74
C ILE A 126 4.47 -25.48 16.17
N GLU A 127 3.59 -25.30 15.20
CA GLU A 127 3.07 -26.38 14.36
C GLU A 127 3.81 -26.37 13.02
N VAL A 128 4.42 -27.49 12.66
CA VAL A 128 5.22 -27.65 11.46
C VAL A 128 4.41 -28.35 10.36
N LYS A 129 4.61 -27.92 9.12
CA LYS A 129 3.97 -28.47 7.92
C LYS A 129 5.00 -28.64 6.81
N GLY A 130 5.23 -29.88 6.38
CA GLY A 130 6.01 -30.16 5.18
C GLY A 130 5.23 -29.78 3.92
N VAL A 131 5.88 -29.07 3.00
CA VAL A 131 5.29 -28.62 1.73
C VAL A 131 6.12 -29.15 0.57
N THR A 132 5.50 -30.01 -0.22
CA THR A 132 6.10 -30.67 -1.39
C THR A 132 5.32 -30.41 -2.68
N LEU A 133 4.05 -30.01 -2.58
CA LEU A 133 3.24 -29.61 -3.73
C LEU A 133 3.72 -28.27 -4.28
N GLU A 134 4.11 -28.28 -5.55
CA GLU A 134 4.64 -27.13 -6.27
C GLU A 134 4.15 -27.12 -7.71
N GLU A 135 3.75 -25.94 -8.19
CA GLU A 135 3.33 -25.69 -9.56
C GLU A 135 3.87 -24.33 -10.02
N ASN A 136 4.68 -24.28 -11.09
CA ASN A 136 5.22 -23.05 -11.69
C ASN A 136 5.94 -22.11 -10.70
N GLY A 137 6.70 -22.69 -9.79
CA GLY A 137 7.44 -22.03 -8.72
C GLY A 137 6.59 -21.63 -7.51
N VAL A 138 5.31 -22.00 -7.46
CA VAL A 138 4.38 -21.69 -6.36
C VAL A 138 4.15 -22.94 -5.51
N CYS A 139 4.41 -22.85 -4.22
CA CYS A 139 4.19 -23.96 -3.30
C CYS A 139 2.83 -23.84 -2.58
N ARG A 140 2.14 -24.97 -2.41
CA ARG A 140 0.79 -24.99 -1.85
C ARG A 140 0.63 -26.06 -0.76
N PHE A 141 -0.21 -25.78 0.22
CA PHE A 141 -0.59 -26.74 1.25
C PHE A 141 -2.06 -26.56 1.68
N PRO A 142 -2.81 -27.64 1.95
CA PRO A 142 -2.40 -29.05 1.88
C PRO A 142 -2.51 -29.64 0.47
N ASP A 143 -1.93 -30.83 0.28
CA ASP A 143 -2.06 -31.67 -0.91
C ASP A 143 -3.30 -32.59 -0.85
N ALA A 144 -3.90 -32.75 0.33
CA ALA A 144 -5.18 -33.41 0.57
C ALA A 144 -5.95 -32.73 1.74
N PRO A 145 -7.30 -32.80 1.78
CA PRO A 145 -8.07 -32.27 2.90
C PRO A 145 -7.64 -32.86 4.25
N SER A 146 -7.59 -32.02 5.29
CA SER A 146 -7.16 -32.42 6.64
C SER A 146 -7.83 -31.59 7.72
N GLU A 147 -8.94 -32.10 8.27
CA GLU A 147 -9.64 -31.47 9.39
C GLU A 147 -8.76 -31.32 10.63
N ARG A 148 -7.81 -32.25 10.81
CA ARG A 148 -6.81 -32.17 11.87
C ARG A 148 -5.96 -30.92 11.74
N ALA A 149 -5.57 -30.53 10.52
CA ALA A 149 -4.78 -29.32 10.29
C ALA A 149 -5.58 -28.07 10.70
N VAL A 150 -6.87 -27.99 10.34
CA VAL A 150 -7.76 -26.88 10.75
C VAL A 150 -7.89 -26.82 12.27
N LYS A 151 -8.09 -27.98 12.92
CA LYS A 151 -8.15 -28.07 14.39
C LYS A 151 -6.89 -27.51 15.03
N HIS A 152 -5.70 -27.94 14.59
CA HIS A 152 -4.43 -27.47 15.16
C HIS A 152 -4.23 -25.95 14.99
N VAL A 153 -4.65 -25.37 13.86
CA VAL A 153 -4.61 -23.90 13.64
C VAL A 153 -5.48 -23.17 14.68
N ARG A 154 -6.71 -23.63 14.90
CA ARG A 154 -7.59 -23.06 15.94
C ARG A 154 -7.01 -23.26 17.34
N GLU A 155 -6.38 -24.41 17.55
CA GLU A 155 -5.46 -24.75 18.63
C GLU A 155 -4.55 -23.61 19.07
N LEU A 156 -3.73 -23.18 18.10
CA LEU A 156 -2.74 -22.13 18.24
C LEU A 156 -3.37 -20.76 18.50
N CYS A 157 -4.54 -20.48 17.92
CA CYS A 157 -5.28 -19.26 18.22
C CYS A 157 -5.68 -19.19 19.70
N GLU A 158 -6.09 -20.31 20.30
CA GLU A 158 -6.41 -20.33 21.73
C GLU A 158 -5.16 -20.22 22.59
N ALA A 159 -4.06 -20.88 22.23
CA ALA A 159 -2.78 -20.69 22.93
C ALA A 159 -2.30 -19.23 22.86
N LYS A 160 -2.49 -18.55 21.72
CA LYS A 160 -2.14 -17.13 21.58
C LYS A 160 -2.89 -16.23 22.58
N LYS A 161 -4.17 -16.51 22.82
CA LYS A 161 -4.98 -15.76 23.81
C LYS A 161 -4.49 -15.96 25.24
N GLU A 162 -3.88 -17.10 25.53
CA GLU A 162 -3.30 -17.41 26.85
C GLU A 162 -1.88 -16.83 27.05
N GLY A 163 -1.41 -16.01 26.11
CA GLY A 163 -0.12 -15.32 26.20
C GLY A 163 1.05 -16.08 25.61
N TYR A 164 0.82 -17.25 24.99
CA TYR A 164 1.86 -17.92 24.21
C TYR A 164 2.10 -17.17 22.90
N GLU A 165 3.34 -17.19 22.44
CA GLU A 165 3.63 -16.87 21.05
C GLU A 165 3.39 -18.13 20.21
N THR A 166 2.82 -17.99 19.01
CA THR A 166 2.37 -19.15 18.24
C THR A 166 2.73 -19.03 16.77
N TYR A 167 3.20 -20.13 16.20
CA TYR A 167 3.67 -20.22 14.83
C TYR A 167 3.06 -21.40 14.08
N ILE A 168 2.75 -21.17 12.81
CA ILE A 168 2.60 -22.20 11.80
C ILE A 168 3.80 -22.09 10.88
N PHE A 169 4.61 -23.14 10.83
CA PHE A 169 5.87 -23.18 10.11
C PHE A 169 5.79 -24.11 8.90
N PHE A 170 5.76 -23.54 7.71
CA PHE A 170 5.79 -24.29 6.45
C PHE A 170 7.24 -24.54 6.01
N VAL A 171 7.64 -25.81 6.03
CA VAL A 171 8.92 -26.28 5.51
C VAL A 171 8.74 -26.61 4.04
N VAL A 172 9.15 -25.69 3.17
CA VAL A 172 9.13 -25.89 1.72
C VAL A 172 10.35 -26.76 1.36
N GLN A 173 10.10 -28.04 1.08
CA GLN A 173 11.12 -29.09 0.94
C GLN A 173 11.84 -29.06 -0.42
N MET A 174 12.15 -27.86 -0.89
CA MET A 174 12.84 -27.56 -2.14
C MET A 174 13.35 -26.12 -2.11
N GLN A 175 14.18 -25.73 -3.08
CA GLN A 175 14.72 -24.38 -3.19
C GLN A 175 14.17 -23.61 -4.39
N GLY A 176 14.31 -22.28 -4.37
CA GLY A 176 14.03 -21.42 -5.52
C GLY A 176 12.54 -21.16 -5.76
N VAL A 177 11.76 -21.18 -4.69
CA VAL A 177 10.31 -20.97 -4.72
C VAL A 177 9.99 -19.48 -4.75
N ARG A 178 8.92 -19.11 -5.47
CA ARG A 178 8.46 -17.72 -5.64
C ARG A 178 7.68 -17.26 -4.41
N TYR A 179 6.70 -18.04 -3.97
CA TYR A 179 5.93 -17.82 -2.74
C TYR A 179 5.17 -19.09 -2.34
N PHE A 180 4.65 -19.09 -1.12
CA PHE A 180 3.73 -20.08 -0.58
C PHE A 180 2.30 -19.50 -0.53
N THR A 181 1.30 -20.33 -0.83
CA THR A 181 -0.12 -20.00 -0.65
C THR A 181 -0.90 -21.22 -0.15
N PRO A 182 -1.94 -21.07 0.69
CA PRO A 182 -2.82 -22.19 0.99
C PRO A 182 -3.47 -22.73 -0.30
N ASN A 183 -3.67 -24.05 -0.33
CA ASN A 183 -4.32 -24.74 -1.43
C ASN A 183 -5.84 -24.66 -1.27
N THR A 184 -6.40 -23.51 -1.64
CA THR A 184 -7.85 -23.28 -1.55
C THR A 184 -8.67 -24.24 -2.42
N ASP A 185 -8.12 -24.73 -3.53
CA ASP A 185 -8.83 -25.68 -4.41
C ASP A 185 -9.02 -27.04 -3.72
N THR A 186 -8.04 -27.44 -2.89
CA THR A 186 -8.08 -28.71 -2.17
C THR A 186 -8.77 -28.59 -0.81
N HIS A 187 -8.52 -27.51 -0.06
CA HIS A 187 -9.10 -27.36 1.28
C HIS A 187 -9.36 -25.88 1.64
N PRO A 188 -10.49 -25.30 1.20
CA PRO A 188 -10.84 -23.91 1.48
C PRO A 188 -10.89 -23.56 2.98
N ALA A 189 -11.40 -24.46 3.81
CA ALA A 189 -11.51 -24.24 5.26
C ALA A 189 -10.14 -24.05 5.93
N PHE A 190 -9.08 -24.68 5.42
CA PHE A 190 -7.73 -24.46 5.91
C PHE A 190 -7.20 -23.06 5.56
N ALA A 191 -7.47 -22.58 4.34
CA ALA A 191 -7.12 -21.22 3.94
C ALA A 191 -7.78 -20.17 4.84
N GLU A 192 -9.08 -20.32 5.12
CA GLU A 192 -9.80 -19.43 6.04
C GLU A 192 -9.26 -19.51 7.48
N ALA A 193 -8.92 -20.71 7.96
CA ALA A 193 -8.31 -20.87 9.28
C ALA A 193 -6.97 -20.14 9.39
N LEU A 194 -6.12 -20.17 8.35
CA LEU A 194 -4.86 -19.41 8.34
C LEU A 194 -5.08 -17.90 8.38
N LYS A 195 -6.04 -17.38 7.61
CA LYS A 195 -6.39 -15.95 7.61
C LYS A 195 -6.87 -15.51 9.00
N GLU A 196 -7.75 -16.29 9.62
CA GLU A 196 -8.22 -16.04 10.99
C GLU A 196 -7.07 -16.09 12.01
N ALA A 197 -6.14 -17.03 11.84
CA ALA A 197 -4.98 -17.16 12.73
C ALA A 197 -4.07 -15.92 12.67
N VAL A 198 -3.76 -15.40 11.48
CA VAL A 198 -2.99 -14.15 11.33
C VAL A 198 -3.70 -12.97 11.99
N GLN A 199 -5.03 -12.84 11.79
CA GLN A 199 -5.81 -11.78 12.44
C GLN A 199 -5.78 -11.88 13.97
N LYS A 200 -5.65 -13.09 14.53
CA LYS A 200 -5.51 -13.33 15.97
C LYS A 200 -4.06 -13.25 16.47
N GLY A 201 -3.10 -12.92 15.60
CA GLY A 201 -1.69 -12.75 15.96
C GLY A 201 -0.87 -14.03 16.01
N VAL A 202 -1.34 -15.11 15.37
CA VAL A 202 -0.53 -16.30 15.08
C VAL A 202 0.39 -15.98 13.91
N HIS A 203 1.67 -16.28 14.03
CA HIS A 203 2.64 -16.07 12.97
C HIS A 203 2.55 -17.21 11.94
N VAL A 204 2.40 -16.88 10.66
CA VAL A 204 2.45 -17.87 9.57
C VAL A 204 3.69 -17.61 8.75
N VAL A 205 4.62 -18.56 8.74
CA VAL A 205 5.91 -18.42 8.08
C VAL A 205 6.18 -19.60 7.16
N ALA A 206 6.86 -19.34 6.05
CA ALA A 206 7.34 -20.36 5.14
C ALA A 206 8.83 -20.16 4.89
N TYR A 207 9.58 -21.26 4.89
CA TYR A 207 11.00 -21.26 4.55
C TYR A 207 11.29 -22.35 3.53
N ASP A 208 12.06 -22.00 2.51
CA ASP A 208 12.60 -22.96 1.56
C ASP A 208 13.79 -23.71 2.17
N CYS A 209 14.09 -24.87 1.57
CA CYS A 209 15.19 -25.70 2.01
C CYS A 209 16.23 -25.82 0.91
N LYS A 210 17.50 -25.75 1.28
CA LYS A 210 18.57 -26.29 0.44
C LYS A 210 18.45 -27.81 0.50
N VAL A 211 18.16 -28.42 -0.65
CA VAL A 211 18.05 -29.88 -0.79
C VAL A 211 19.21 -30.37 -1.64
N GLY A 212 20.06 -31.19 -1.03
CA GLY A 212 21.08 -31.99 -1.70
C GLY A 212 20.62 -33.43 -1.88
N THR A 213 21.42 -34.24 -2.58
CA THR A 213 21.13 -35.67 -2.76
C THR A 213 21.09 -36.42 -1.43
N ASP A 214 21.84 -35.94 -0.45
CA ASP A 214 22.04 -36.53 0.87
C ASP A 214 21.74 -35.54 2.02
N CYS A 215 21.14 -34.37 1.75
CA CYS A 215 20.89 -33.40 2.82
C CYS A 215 19.65 -32.54 2.60
N ILE A 216 19.11 -32.04 3.71
CA ILE A 216 18.08 -31.00 3.75
C ILE A 216 18.34 -30.05 4.91
N GLU A 217 18.32 -28.76 4.60
CA GLU A 217 18.62 -27.66 5.52
C GLU A 217 17.68 -26.47 5.26
N ILE A 218 17.08 -25.89 6.31
CA ILE A 218 16.34 -24.62 6.18
C ILE A 218 17.27 -23.55 5.62
N ARG A 219 16.79 -22.75 4.66
CA ARG A 219 17.61 -21.77 3.96
C ARG A 219 17.04 -20.35 4.05
N LYS A 220 16.03 -20.02 3.24
CA LYS A 220 15.53 -18.64 3.16
C LYS A 220 14.02 -18.57 3.38
N LYS A 221 13.59 -17.45 3.95
CA LYS A 221 12.17 -17.11 4.09
C LYS A 221 11.54 -17.01 2.69
N VAL A 222 10.31 -17.49 2.59
CA VAL A 222 9.48 -17.46 1.39
C VAL A 222 8.28 -16.56 1.67
N PRO A 223 7.89 -15.67 0.74
CA PRO A 223 6.67 -14.88 0.90
C PRO A 223 5.45 -15.79 1.11
N VAL A 224 4.61 -15.45 2.09
CA VAL A 224 3.37 -16.16 2.39
C VAL A 224 2.21 -15.30 1.90
N ILE A 225 1.45 -15.81 0.92
CA ILE A 225 0.30 -15.12 0.32
C ILE A 225 -0.94 -15.91 0.67
N LEU A 226 -1.74 -15.44 1.62
CA LEU A 226 -2.92 -16.12 2.12
C LEU A 226 -4.19 -15.73 1.38
N GLU A 227 -4.27 -14.49 0.90
CA GLU A 227 -5.50 -13.96 0.34
C GLU A 227 -5.51 -13.93 -1.19
N CYS A 228 -4.50 -13.32 -1.80
CA CYS A 228 -4.56 -13.03 -3.24
C CYS A 228 -3.29 -13.36 -4.02
N PRO A 229 -3.07 -14.65 -4.36
CA PRO A 229 -1.99 -15.08 -5.25
C PRO A 229 -2.01 -14.34 -6.60
N ARG A 230 -3.20 -14.05 -7.13
CA ARG A 230 -3.36 -13.29 -8.38
C ARG A 230 -2.73 -11.91 -8.32
N LEU A 231 -2.84 -11.20 -7.20
CA LEU A 231 -2.20 -9.90 -7.03
C LEU A 231 -0.68 -10.07 -6.88
N LYS A 232 -0.19 -11.13 -6.22
CA LYS A 232 1.24 -11.43 -6.14
C LYS A 232 1.88 -11.62 -7.52
N GLU A 233 1.17 -12.27 -8.44
CA GLU A 233 1.65 -12.45 -9.82
C GLU A 233 1.87 -11.14 -10.58
N THR A 234 1.20 -10.06 -10.17
CA THR A 234 1.34 -8.75 -10.82
C THR A 234 2.60 -7.98 -10.40
N VAL A 235 3.27 -8.39 -9.33
CA VAL A 235 4.38 -7.65 -8.71
C VAL A 235 5.55 -7.47 -9.69
N ASP A 236 6.10 -8.56 -10.23
CA ASP A 236 7.28 -8.50 -11.10
C ASP A 236 6.99 -7.75 -12.42
N PRO A 237 5.84 -7.97 -13.10
CA PRO A 237 5.46 -7.16 -14.25
C PRO A 237 5.32 -5.66 -13.94
N ILE A 238 4.73 -5.29 -12.79
CA ILE A 238 4.57 -3.88 -12.38
C ILE A 238 5.92 -3.24 -12.14
N VAL A 239 6.77 -3.88 -11.33
CA VAL A 239 8.11 -3.36 -11.00
C VAL A 239 8.94 -3.21 -12.26
N SER A 240 8.96 -4.23 -13.12
CA SER A 240 9.71 -4.21 -14.38
C SER A 240 9.21 -3.13 -15.33
N TRP A 241 7.90 -2.96 -15.46
CA TRP A 241 7.31 -1.92 -16.28
C TRP A 241 7.61 -0.53 -15.71
N TYR A 242 7.47 -0.32 -14.40
CA TYR A 242 7.73 0.96 -13.74
C TYR A 242 9.18 1.40 -13.94
N ARG A 243 10.15 0.50 -13.74
CA ARG A 243 11.58 0.80 -13.95
C ARG A 243 11.88 1.31 -15.36
N LYS A 244 11.18 0.79 -16.37
CA LYS A 244 11.33 1.18 -17.78
C LYS A 244 10.55 2.44 -18.16
N ASN A 245 9.39 2.68 -17.54
CA ASN A 245 8.40 3.66 -18.01
C ASN A 245 8.13 4.82 -17.04
N LYS A 246 8.73 4.83 -15.84
CA LYS A 246 8.48 5.88 -14.84
C LYS A 246 8.78 7.26 -15.42
N ARG A 247 7.85 8.20 -15.22
CA ARG A 247 8.09 9.60 -15.58
C ARG A 247 9.20 10.18 -14.70
N LYS A 248 10.05 11.00 -15.30
CA LYS A 248 11.00 11.87 -14.58
C LYS A 248 10.21 12.99 -13.93
N LEU A 249 10.19 12.99 -12.59
CA LEU A 249 9.46 13.97 -11.78
C LEU A 249 10.42 14.52 -10.72
N PRO A 250 10.38 15.82 -10.39
CA PRO A 250 11.35 16.44 -9.47
C PRO A 250 11.46 15.73 -8.11
N TRP A 251 10.34 15.27 -7.57
CA TRP A 251 10.29 14.56 -6.29
C TRP A 251 10.76 13.09 -6.34
N ARG A 252 11.10 12.54 -7.51
CA ARG A 252 11.64 11.19 -7.67
C ARG A 252 13.17 11.14 -7.76
N GLU A 253 13.83 12.28 -8.00
CA GLU A 253 15.29 12.33 -8.18
C GLU A 253 16.05 12.38 -6.85
N GLN A 254 15.44 12.97 -5.82
CA GLN A 254 15.99 13.08 -4.46
C GLN A 254 14.87 12.77 -3.45
N ALA A 255 14.61 11.48 -3.20
CA ALA A 255 13.48 11.02 -2.39
C ALA A 255 13.82 10.95 -0.89
N ASP A 256 14.09 12.09 -0.26
CA ASP A 256 14.06 12.16 1.21
C ASP A 256 12.62 12.29 1.74
N ALA A 257 12.40 11.96 3.02
CA ALA A 257 11.07 11.94 3.61
C ALA A 257 10.35 13.29 3.56
N TYR A 258 11.07 14.41 3.74
CA TYR A 258 10.49 15.74 3.67
C TYR A 258 10.02 16.07 2.24
N ARG A 259 10.86 15.78 1.26
CA ARG A 259 10.58 15.99 -0.17
C ARG A 259 9.43 15.14 -0.67
N VAL A 260 9.40 13.87 -0.30
CA VAL A 260 8.28 12.95 -0.60
C VAL A 260 7.01 13.48 0.06
N TRP A 261 7.06 13.81 1.35
CA TRP A 261 5.90 14.33 2.06
C TRP A 261 5.33 15.59 1.40
N VAL A 262 6.17 16.56 1.05
CA VAL A 262 5.75 17.80 0.36
C VAL A 262 5.07 17.47 -0.97
N SER A 263 5.67 16.63 -1.82
CA SER A 263 5.04 16.28 -3.10
C SER A 263 3.73 15.53 -2.92
N GLU A 264 3.66 14.59 -1.97
CA GLU A 264 2.46 13.78 -1.75
C GLU A 264 1.30 14.62 -1.23
N ILE A 265 1.55 15.59 -0.35
CA ILE A 265 0.51 16.52 0.07
C ILE A 265 0.06 17.41 -1.10
N MET A 266 0.99 17.91 -1.92
CA MET A 266 0.64 18.72 -3.10
C MET A 266 -0.19 17.93 -4.12
N LEU A 267 0.12 16.65 -4.34
CA LEU A 267 -0.57 15.77 -5.31
C LEU A 267 -1.98 15.36 -4.86
N GLN A 268 -2.36 15.56 -3.60
CA GLN A 268 -3.73 15.32 -3.15
C GLN A 268 -4.72 16.16 -3.97
N GLN A 269 -5.53 15.48 -4.79
CA GLN A 269 -6.53 16.09 -5.68
C GLN A 269 -5.97 17.15 -6.64
N THR A 270 -4.67 17.12 -6.94
CA THR A 270 -4.00 18.06 -7.85
C THR A 270 -3.21 17.28 -8.90
N ARG A 271 -3.23 17.74 -10.16
CA ARG A 271 -2.54 17.05 -11.26
C ARG A 271 -1.03 17.29 -11.19
N VAL A 272 -0.26 16.27 -11.58
CA VAL A 272 1.22 16.28 -11.59
C VAL A 272 1.81 17.54 -12.25
N GLU A 273 1.35 17.89 -13.45
CA GLU A 273 1.90 19.05 -14.19
C GLU A 273 1.67 20.38 -13.48
N ALA A 274 0.54 20.52 -12.77
CA ALA A 274 0.26 21.72 -11.99
C ALA A 274 1.15 21.82 -10.74
N VAL A 275 1.62 20.69 -10.19
CA VAL A 275 2.40 20.65 -8.94
C VAL A 275 3.88 21.03 -9.17
N LYS A 276 4.47 20.69 -10.32
CA LYS A 276 5.92 20.88 -10.58
C LYS A 276 6.47 22.27 -10.20
N PRO A 277 5.93 23.40 -10.71
CA PRO A 277 6.47 24.72 -10.37
C PRO A 277 6.24 25.12 -8.91
N TYR A 278 5.20 24.57 -8.27
CA TYR A 278 4.92 24.82 -6.86
C TYR A 278 5.87 24.05 -5.95
N TYR A 279 6.19 22.81 -6.31
CA TYR A 279 7.14 22.00 -5.60
C TYR A 279 8.52 22.65 -5.57
N GLU A 280 9.01 23.10 -6.73
CA GLU A 280 10.30 23.78 -6.86
C GLU A 280 10.38 25.07 -6.05
N ARG A 281 9.37 25.96 -6.17
CA ARG A 281 9.35 27.22 -5.41
C ARG A 281 9.24 26.99 -3.90
N PHE A 282 8.47 25.96 -3.49
CA PHE A 282 8.25 25.64 -2.08
C PHE A 282 9.54 25.12 -1.44
N LEU A 283 10.21 24.15 -2.06
CA LEU A 283 11.47 23.62 -1.53
C LEU A 283 12.61 24.63 -1.56
N LYS A 284 12.62 25.55 -2.53
CA LYS A 284 13.59 26.66 -2.54
C LYS A 284 13.41 27.58 -1.33
N ALA A 285 12.16 27.86 -0.95
CA ALA A 285 11.86 28.78 0.15
C ALA A 285 11.88 28.10 1.53
N LEU A 286 11.49 26.82 1.59
CA LEU A 286 11.32 26.00 2.78
C LEU A 286 12.00 24.64 2.52
N PRO A 287 13.33 24.54 2.68
CA PRO A 287 14.08 23.36 2.25
C PRO A 287 14.00 22.15 3.18
N ASN A 288 13.49 22.32 4.41
CA ASN A 288 13.44 21.26 5.42
C ASN A 288 12.29 21.45 6.43
N VAL A 289 12.12 20.48 7.33
CA VAL A 289 11.09 20.47 8.38
C VAL A 289 11.15 21.73 9.24
N LYS A 290 12.34 22.13 9.70
CA LYS A 290 12.53 23.32 10.54
C LYS A 290 12.05 24.59 9.84
N ALA A 291 12.48 24.82 8.60
CA ALA A 291 12.06 25.99 7.83
C ALA A 291 10.53 26.04 7.64
N LEU A 292 9.88 24.91 7.43
CA LEU A 292 8.41 24.82 7.35
C LEU A 292 7.72 25.12 8.69
N ALA A 293 8.24 24.59 9.79
CA ALA A 293 7.70 24.79 11.13
C ALA A 293 7.74 26.27 11.57
N GLU A 294 8.84 26.95 11.21
CA GLU A 294 9.14 28.36 11.56
C GLU A 294 8.53 29.38 10.58
N ALA A 295 8.03 28.93 9.42
CA ALA A 295 7.48 29.84 8.41
C ALA A 295 6.29 30.67 8.93
N GLU A 296 6.26 31.95 8.60
CA GLU A 296 5.07 32.79 8.83
C GLU A 296 3.91 32.32 7.96
N GLU A 297 2.68 32.40 8.49
CA GLU A 297 1.48 31.90 7.79
C GLU A 297 1.28 32.60 6.44
N GLU A 298 1.49 33.92 6.35
CA GLU A 298 1.34 34.66 5.10
C GLU A 298 2.30 34.15 4.01
N LYS A 299 3.58 33.95 4.35
CA LYS A 299 4.57 33.36 3.45
C LYS A 299 4.14 31.95 3.01
N LEU A 300 3.64 31.14 3.93
CA LEU A 300 3.19 29.78 3.66
C LEU A 300 2.00 29.75 2.67
N LEU A 301 0.97 30.57 2.93
CA LEU A 301 -0.20 30.69 2.07
C LEU A 301 0.16 31.25 0.69
N LYS A 302 1.11 32.19 0.63
CA LYS A 302 1.62 32.74 -0.62
C LYS A 302 2.35 31.68 -1.46
N LEU A 303 3.20 30.87 -0.84
CA LEU A 303 3.86 29.74 -1.51
C LEU A 303 2.87 28.69 -2.00
N TRP A 304 1.68 28.59 -1.41
CA TRP A 304 0.60 27.66 -1.80
C TRP A 304 -0.47 28.28 -2.71
N GLU A 305 -0.43 29.60 -2.93
CA GLU A 305 -1.42 30.36 -3.69
C GLU A 305 -1.60 29.78 -5.09
N GLY A 306 -2.83 29.29 -5.37
CA GLY A 306 -3.21 28.68 -6.64
C GLY A 306 -3.38 27.15 -6.61
N LEU A 307 -2.82 26.43 -5.62
CA LEU A 307 -2.99 24.97 -5.52
C LEU A 307 -4.36 24.54 -4.96
N GLY A 308 -5.06 25.45 -4.28
CA GLY A 308 -6.31 25.13 -3.58
C GLY A 308 -6.10 24.22 -2.37
N TYR A 309 -7.20 23.97 -1.64
CA TYR A 309 -7.20 23.18 -0.40
C TYR A 309 -6.12 23.62 0.62
N TYR A 310 -6.14 24.91 0.99
CA TYR A 310 -5.13 25.54 1.84
C TYR A 310 -4.98 24.93 3.24
N ASN A 311 -5.98 24.19 3.73
CA ASN A 311 -5.83 23.44 4.97
C ASN A 311 -4.74 22.36 4.89
N ARG A 312 -4.38 21.89 3.68
CA ARG A 312 -3.25 20.98 3.48
C ARG A 312 -1.95 21.59 3.99
N VAL A 313 -1.60 22.79 3.54
CA VAL A 313 -0.35 23.43 3.92
C VAL A 313 -0.34 23.86 5.40
N ARG A 314 -1.49 24.27 5.94
CA ARG A 314 -1.62 24.54 7.38
C ARG A 314 -1.39 23.29 8.23
N ASN A 315 -2.01 22.18 7.84
CA ASN A 315 -1.80 20.90 8.52
C ASN A 315 -0.34 20.44 8.39
N MET A 316 0.30 20.66 7.24
CA MET A 316 1.73 20.39 7.08
C MET A 316 2.58 21.17 8.07
N GLN A 317 2.31 22.47 8.26
CA GLN A 317 3.05 23.25 9.25
C GLN A 317 2.82 22.74 10.68
N ILE A 318 1.59 22.39 11.04
CA ILE A 318 1.30 21.78 12.36
C ILE A 318 2.09 20.48 12.53
N ALA A 319 2.09 19.60 11.52
CA ALA A 319 2.87 18.37 11.53
C ALA A 319 4.38 18.63 11.59
N ALA A 320 4.89 19.64 10.89
CA ALA A 320 6.30 20.02 10.97
C ALA A 320 6.69 20.44 12.39
N ARG A 321 5.82 21.18 13.09
CA ARG A 321 6.01 21.52 14.52
C ARG A 321 5.96 20.27 15.41
N GLN A 322 5.05 19.33 15.14
CA GLN A 322 5.01 18.04 15.85
C GLN A 322 6.31 17.26 15.67
N ILE A 323 6.91 17.28 14.46
CA ILE A 323 8.20 16.64 14.20
C ILE A 323 9.32 17.33 14.97
N MET A 324 9.34 18.66 15.01
CA MET A 324 10.33 19.42 15.80
C MET A 324 10.22 19.10 17.30
N GLU A 325 9.01 19.00 17.85
CA GLU A 325 8.77 18.81 19.28
C GLU A 325 8.97 17.36 19.75
N LYS A 326 8.58 16.37 18.94
CA LYS A 326 8.52 14.95 19.36
C LYS A 326 9.65 14.10 18.80
N HIS A 327 10.30 14.56 17.73
CA HIS A 327 11.29 13.79 16.98
C HIS A 327 12.55 14.64 16.69
N ASP A 328 12.78 15.71 17.47
CA ASP A 328 13.96 16.59 17.38
C ASP A 328 14.25 17.14 15.96
N GLY A 329 13.19 17.31 15.16
CA GLY A 329 13.29 17.80 13.79
C GLY A 329 13.62 16.72 12.74
N GLU A 330 13.82 15.47 13.16
CA GLU A 330 13.98 14.32 12.27
C GLU A 330 12.63 13.72 11.91
N PHE A 331 12.39 13.49 10.62
CA PHE A 331 11.13 12.90 10.17
C PHE A 331 11.03 11.45 10.67
N PRO A 332 9.94 11.05 11.37
CA PRO A 332 9.83 9.71 11.94
C PRO A 332 9.92 8.62 10.86
N ARG A 333 10.45 7.45 11.22
CA ARG A 333 10.58 6.30 10.30
C ARG A 333 9.47 5.29 10.48
N ASP A 334 8.90 5.19 11.68
CA ASP A 334 7.83 4.27 11.99
C ASP A 334 6.51 4.71 11.32
N PHE A 335 5.75 3.74 10.78
CA PHE A 335 4.54 4.04 10.02
C PHE A 335 3.45 4.68 10.90
N GLU A 336 3.29 4.16 12.11
CA GLU A 336 2.31 4.60 13.08
C GLU A 336 2.64 6.02 13.58
N GLU A 337 3.92 6.32 13.81
CA GLU A 337 4.39 7.68 14.11
C GLU A 337 4.14 8.66 12.95
N ILE A 338 4.45 8.27 11.71
CA ILE A 338 4.18 9.09 10.52
C ILE A 338 2.67 9.33 10.37
N ALA A 339 1.84 8.30 10.55
CA ALA A 339 0.38 8.38 10.43
C ALA A 339 -0.27 9.22 11.55
N ALA A 340 0.40 9.37 12.69
CA ALA A 340 -0.07 10.21 13.80
C ALA A 340 0.09 11.73 13.53
N LEU A 341 0.92 12.11 12.55
CA LEU A 341 1.14 13.52 12.19
C LEU A 341 -0.09 14.16 11.55
N LYS A 342 -0.33 15.44 11.88
CA LYS A 342 -1.52 16.17 11.41
C LYS A 342 -1.58 16.23 9.87
N GLY A 343 -2.70 15.75 9.32
CA GLY A 343 -2.95 15.82 7.88
C GLY A 343 -2.28 14.71 7.06
N ILE A 344 -1.60 13.78 7.71
CA ILE A 344 -1.09 12.55 7.10
C ILE A 344 -2.11 11.43 7.34
N GLY A 345 -2.64 10.86 6.26
CA GLY A 345 -3.51 9.67 6.30
C GLY A 345 -2.75 8.41 5.87
N SER A 346 -3.43 7.25 5.86
CA SER A 346 -2.83 5.94 5.51
C SER A 346 -2.04 5.98 4.20
N TYR A 347 -2.60 6.60 3.16
CA TYR A 347 -1.92 6.80 1.88
C TYR A 347 -0.58 7.52 2.01
N THR A 348 -0.58 8.70 2.63
CA THR A 348 0.62 9.54 2.71
C THR A 348 1.65 8.93 3.65
N ALA A 349 1.23 8.27 4.74
CA ALA A 349 2.12 7.50 5.59
C ALA A 349 2.78 6.36 4.80
N GLY A 350 1.98 5.56 4.09
CA GLY A 350 2.49 4.48 3.23
C GLY A 350 3.43 4.98 2.14
N ALA A 351 3.12 6.11 1.51
CA ALA A 351 3.98 6.74 0.51
C ALA A 351 5.33 7.19 1.10
N VAL A 352 5.34 7.88 2.24
CA VAL A 352 6.60 8.30 2.90
C VAL A 352 7.40 7.09 3.36
N SER A 353 6.77 6.16 4.08
CA SER A 353 7.40 4.92 4.57
C SER A 353 8.03 4.11 3.43
N SER A 354 7.31 3.93 2.32
CA SER A 354 7.81 3.13 1.19
C SER A 354 8.81 3.88 0.31
N PHE A 355 8.55 5.14 -0.04
CA PHE A 355 9.35 5.84 -1.04
C PHE A 355 10.67 6.36 -0.48
N ALA A 356 10.67 6.82 0.78
CA ALA A 356 11.85 7.39 1.43
C ALA A 356 12.62 6.37 2.26
N TYR A 357 11.93 5.44 2.92
CA TYR A 357 12.55 4.51 3.87
C TYR A 357 12.56 3.04 3.42
N GLY A 358 11.91 2.69 2.30
CA GLY A 358 11.84 1.30 1.83
C GLY A 358 11.05 0.38 2.78
N ILE A 359 10.21 0.94 3.65
CA ILE A 359 9.41 0.16 4.60
C ILE A 359 8.18 -0.39 3.86
N PRO A 360 7.90 -1.71 3.94
CA PRO A 360 6.86 -2.37 3.15
C PRO A 360 5.44 -2.04 3.65
N LYS A 361 5.02 -0.79 3.45
CA LYS A 361 3.69 -0.28 3.76
C LYS A 361 2.97 0.17 2.50
N PRO A 362 1.68 -0.10 2.35
CA PRO A 362 0.95 0.14 1.11
C PRO A 362 0.64 1.63 0.92
N ALA A 363 0.84 2.15 -0.30
CA ALA A 363 0.48 3.52 -0.68
C ALA A 363 -0.78 3.54 -1.57
N VAL A 364 -1.96 3.36 -0.98
CA VAL A 364 -3.22 3.21 -1.72
C VAL A 364 -3.97 4.53 -1.93
N ASP A 365 -3.88 5.08 -3.14
CA ASP A 365 -4.66 6.23 -3.60
C ASP A 365 -5.85 5.82 -4.51
N GLY A 366 -6.52 6.80 -5.13
CA GLY A 366 -7.60 6.52 -6.08
C GLY A 366 -7.16 5.82 -7.37
N ASN A 367 -5.87 5.88 -7.73
CA ASN A 367 -5.30 5.10 -8.84
C ASN A 367 -5.16 3.65 -8.44
N VAL A 368 -4.55 3.37 -7.29
CA VAL A 368 -4.37 1.99 -6.78
C VAL A 368 -5.71 1.33 -6.51
N LEU A 369 -6.67 2.02 -5.87
CA LEU A 369 -8.03 1.48 -5.66
C LEU A 369 -8.65 1.00 -6.99
N ARG A 370 -8.58 1.82 -8.04
CA ARG A 370 -9.10 1.43 -9.37
C ARG A 370 -8.34 0.25 -9.97
N VAL A 371 -7.01 0.27 -9.92
CA VAL A 371 -6.16 -0.78 -10.49
C VAL A 371 -6.46 -2.11 -9.80
N VAL A 372 -6.42 -2.15 -8.48
CA VAL A 372 -6.66 -3.37 -7.70
C VAL A 372 -8.11 -3.85 -7.85
N SER A 373 -9.10 -2.95 -7.78
CA SER A 373 -10.51 -3.33 -8.04
C SER A 373 -10.70 -3.95 -9.43
N ARG A 374 -10.01 -3.46 -10.46
CA ARG A 374 -10.08 -4.05 -11.81
C ARG A 374 -9.33 -5.38 -11.89
N ILE A 375 -8.14 -5.49 -11.30
CA ILE A 375 -7.39 -6.77 -11.27
C ILE A 375 -8.24 -7.87 -10.65
N LEU A 376 -8.98 -7.55 -9.59
CA LEU A 376 -9.78 -8.50 -8.80
C LEU A 376 -11.25 -8.55 -9.20
N ALA A 377 -11.69 -7.78 -10.19
CA ALA A 377 -13.11 -7.57 -10.51
C ALA A 377 -13.98 -7.26 -9.27
N ASN A 378 -13.46 -6.48 -8.32
CA ASN A 378 -14.16 -6.13 -7.08
C ASN A 378 -15.24 -5.05 -7.38
N GLU A 379 -16.50 -5.42 -7.16
CA GLU A 379 -17.69 -4.59 -7.41
C GLU A 379 -18.17 -3.80 -6.16
N GLU A 380 -17.42 -3.83 -5.06
CA GLU A 380 -17.73 -3.06 -3.86
C GLU A 380 -17.43 -1.57 -4.06
N ASP A 381 -18.21 -0.72 -3.39
CA ASP A 381 -18.03 0.74 -3.45
C ASP A 381 -16.73 1.17 -2.75
N ILE A 382 -15.78 1.68 -3.54
CA ILE A 382 -14.46 2.12 -3.05
C ILE A 382 -14.52 3.32 -2.10
N MET A 383 -15.69 3.96 -1.96
CA MET A 383 -15.91 5.02 -0.97
C MET A 383 -16.10 4.47 0.45
N LYS A 384 -16.38 3.18 0.63
CA LYS A 384 -16.52 2.55 1.94
C LYS A 384 -15.14 2.34 2.58
N ALA A 385 -14.98 2.78 3.83
CA ALA A 385 -13.72 2.64 4.56
C ALA A 385 -13.23 1.18 4.68
N GLY A 386 -14.15 0.22 4.85
CA GLY A 386 -13.83 -1.20 4.90
C GLY A 386 -13.20 -1.73 3.61
N VAL A 387 -13.67 -1.28 2.44
CA VAL A 387 -13.13 -1.68 1.12
C VAL A 387 -11.71 -1.16 0.95
N ARG A 388 -11.47 0.10 1.31
CA ARG A 388 -10.13 0.68 1.27
C ARG A 388 -9.16 -0.10 2.16
N LYS A 389 -9.56 -0.37 3.41
CA LYS A 389 -8.76 -1.15 4.36
C LYS A 389 -8.44 -2.54 3.82
N ARG A 390 -9.42 -3.21 3.20
CA ARG A 390 -9.19 -4.53 2.58
C ARG A 390 -8.20 -4.46 1.43
N ILE A 391 -8.30 -3.46 0.56
CA ILE A 391 -7.33 -3.26 -0.53
C ILE A 391 -5.93 -2.93 0.02
N GLU A 392 -5.82 -2.11 1.07
CA GLU A 392 -4.54 -1.84 1.74
C GLU A 392 -3.90 -3.15 2.25
N GLN A 393 -4.67 -4.02 2.92
CA GLN A 393 -4.19 -5.32 3.40
C GLN A 393 -3.74 -6.26 2.26
N LEU A 394 -4.52 -6.33 1.18
CA LEU A 394 -4.20 -7.13 0.00
C LEU A 394 -2.90 -6.66 -0.66
N VAL A 395 -2.71 -5.34 -0.77
CA VAL A 395 -1.48 -4.77 -1.33
C VAL A 395 -0.30 -5.02 -0.40
N GLU A 396 -0.45 -4.82 0.92
CA GLU A 396 0.60 -5.05 1.91
C GLU A 396 1.15 -6.48 1.88
N GLU A 397 0.29 -7.49 1.73
CA GLU A 397 0.68 -8.91 1.64
C GLU A 397 1.64 -9.21 0.47
N VAL A 398 1.57 -8.45 -0.62
CA VAL A 398 2.32 -8.74 -1.85
C VAL A 398 3.52 -7.82 -2.07
N ILE A 399 3.77 -6.83 -1.22
CA ILE A 399 4.87 -5.87 -1.41
C ILE A 399 6.20 -6.62 -1.39
N PRO A 400 7.04 -6.48 -2.45
CA PRO A 400 8.36 -7.08 -2.47
C PRO A 400 9.33 -6.32 -1.55
N GLU A 401 10.00 -7.00 -0.64
CA GLU A 401 10.97 -6.40 0.30
C GLU A 401 12.14 -5.68 -0.41
N ASP A 402 12.53 -6.13 -1.60
CA ASP A 402 13.65 -5.59 -2.40
C ASP A 402 13.22 -4.52 -3.43
N ALA A 403 11.93 -4.24 -3.57
CA ALA A 403 11.39 -3.32 -4.56
C ALA A 403 10.17 -2.53 -4.06
N VAL A 404 10.10 -2.28 -2.75
CA VAL A 404 8.98 -1.63 -2.06
C VAL A 404 8.51 -0.33 -2.74
N SER A 405 9.44 0.61 -2.95
CA SER A 405 9.16 1.91 -3.58
C SER A 405 8.72 1.76 -5.04
N ASP A 406 9.43 0.92 -5.81
CA ASP A 406 9.13 0.68 -7.22
C ASP A 406 7.74 0.05 -7.40
N PHE A 407 7.34 -0.87 -6.51
CA PHE A 407 6.05 -1.54 -6.59
C PHE A 407 4.89 -0.58 -6.29
N ASN A 408 4.95 0.13 -5.16
CA ASN A 408 3.89 1.08 -4.78
C ASN A 408 3.78 2.22 -5.82
N GLN A 409 4.90 2.82 -6.23
CA GLN A 409 4.88 3.83 -7.29
C GLN A 409 4.43 3.24 -8.63
N GLY A 410 4.80 1.99 -8.92
CA GLY A 410 4.37 1.26 -10.11
C GLY A 410 2.85 1.10 -10.19
N LEU A 411 2.19 0.75 -9.09
CA LEU A 411 0.72 0.68 -9.02
C LEU A 411 0.07 2.06 -9.30
N ILE A 412 0.59 3.12 -8.68
CA ILE A 412 0.10 4.50 -8.88
C ILE A 412 0.31 4.93 -10.34
N GLU A 413 1.50 4.70 -10.89
CA GLU A 413 1.88 5.08 -12.26
C GLU A 413 1.07 4.29 -13.30
N LEU A 414 0.82 3.00 -13.05
CA LEU A 414 -0.03 2.16 -13.89
C LEU A 414 -1.45 2.72 -13.97
N GLY A 415 -2.04 3.09 -12.83
CA GLY A 415 -3.35 3.73 -12.78
C GLY A 415 -3.37 5.09 -13.47
N ALA A 416 -2.28 5.84 -13.39
CA ALA A 416 -2.18 7.17 -14.01
C ALA A 416 -2.02 7.14 -15.53
N LEU A 417 -1.31 6.14 -16.09
CA LEU A 417 -0.90 6.15 -17.51
C LEU A 417 -1.61 5.12 -18.39
N ILE A 418 -2.01 3.98 -17.81
CA ILE A 418 -2.54 2.83 -18.54
C ILE A 418 -3.98 2.55 -18.13
N CYS A 419 -4.19 2.26 -16.85
CA CYS A 419 -5.49 1.92 -16.28
C CYS A 419 -6.25 3.19 -15.88
N ILE A 420 -6.52 4.05 -16.86
CA ILE A 420 -7.10 5.39 -16.65
C ILE A 420 -8.62 5.34 -16.39
N PRO A 421 -9.20 6.36 -15.71
CA PRO A 421 -10.64 6.49 -15.50
C PRO A 421 -11.30 7.37 -16.59
N GLY A 422 -12.61 7.20 -16.78
CA GLY A 422 -13.45 8.09 -17.62
C GLY A 422 -13.19 8.04 -19.13
N LYS A 423 -12.26 7.19 -19.57
CA LYS A 423 -11.93 6.84 -20.95
C LYS A 423 -11.56 5.36 -20.99
N GLU A 424 -11.51 4.80 -22.18
CA GLU A 424 -11.07 3.42 -22.39
C GLU A 424 -9.64 3.22 -21.83
N PRO A 425 -9.43 2.28 -20.89
CA PRO A 425 -8.10 1.95 -20.39
C PRO A 425 -7.24 1.29 -21.47
N LYS A 426 -5.93 1.52 -21.43
CA LYS A 426 -4.98 1.00 -22.44
C LYS A 426 -4.61 -0.47 -22.20
N CYS A 427 -5.61 -1.34 -22.10
CA CYS A 427 -5.44 -2.74 -21.72
C CYS A 427 -4.53 -3.53 -22.67
N ALA A 428 -4.49 -3.18 -23.96
CA ALA A 428 -3.64 -3.84 -24.95
C ALA A 428 -2.14 -3.81 -24.60
N ILE A 429 -1.69 -2.75 -23.91
CA ILE A 429 -0.29 -2.55 -23.50
C ILE A 429 -0.10 -2.66 -21.98
N CYS A 430 -1.10 -3.15 -21.25
CA CYS A 430 -1.04 -3.25 -19.81
C CYS A 430 -0.13 -4.41 -19.39
N PRO A 431 0.90 -4.17 -18.55
CA PRO A 431 1.86 -5.21 -18.14
C PRO A 431 1.23 -6.33 -17.32
N VAL A 432 0.03 -6.10 -16.75
CA VAL A 432 -0.67 -7.05 -15.88
C VAL A 432 -1.99 -7.55 -16.48
N LYS A 433 -2.15 -7.40 -17.79
CA LYS A 433 -3.36 -7.78 -18.53
C LYS A 433 -3.78 -9.22 -18.24
N GLU A 434 -2.80 -10.15 -18.22
CA GLU A 434 -3.02 -11.59 -18.06
C GLU A 434 -3.65 -11.97 -16.71
N TRP A 435 -3.44 -11.14 -15.68
CA TRP A 435 -3.98 -11.39 -14.34
C TRP A 435 -5.23 -10.56 -14.03
N CYS A 436 -5.69 -9.70 -14.95
CA CYS A 436 -6.78 -8.77 -14.70
C CYS A 436 -8.16 -9.39 -14.99
N LEU A 437 -8.91 -9.71 -13.92
CA LEU A 437 -10.25 -10.30 -14.04
C LEU A 437 -11.25 -9.36 -14.71
N ALA A 438 -11.17 -8.05 -14.48
CA ALA A 438 -12.03 -7.11 -15.19
C ALA A 438 -11.74 -7.08 -16.69
N PHE A 439 -10.50 -7.37 -17.11
CA PHE A 439 -10.18 -7.49 -18.54
C PHE A 439 -10.76 -8.76 -19.14
N GLU A 440 -10.55 -9.89 -18.45
CA GLU A 440 -11.12 -11.19 -18.83
C GLU A 440 -12.65 -11.14 -18.95
N GLN A 441 -13.32 -10.40 -18.07
CA GLN A 441 -14.79 -10.30 -18.01
C GLN A 441 -15.37 -9.12 -18.79
N GLY A 442 -14.54 -8.25 -19.39
CA GLY A 442 -15.02 -7.03 -20.07
C GLY A 442 -15.68 -5.99 -19.15
N LYS A 443 -15.28 -5.91 -17.88
CA LYS A 443 -15.88 -5.03 -16.84
C LYS A 443 -15.05 -3.80 -16.48
N GLN A 444 -13.99 -3.49 -17.23
CA GLN A 444 -13.05 -2.41 -16.90
C GLN A 444 -13.74 -1.04 -16.82
N ASP A 445 -14.74 -0.79 -17.65
CA ASP A 445 -15.49 0.49 -17.68
C ASP A 445 -16.55 0.60 -16.58
N LEU A 446 -16.92 -0.53 -15.96
CA LEU A 446 -17.84 -0.58 -14.82
C LEU A 446 -17.13 -0.41 -13.48
N LEU A 447 -15.80 -0.58 -13.47
CA LEU A 447 -14.98 -0.61 -12.27
C LEU A 447 -13.98 0.56 -12.20
N PRO A 448 -13.71 1.12 -11.01
CA PRO A 448 -14.26 0.73 -9.72
C PRO A 448 -15.68 1.26 -9.52
N VAL A 449 -16.48 0.56 -8.71
CA VAL A 449 -17.79 1.06 -8.30
C VAL A 449 -17.60 2.24 -7.35
N ARG A 450 -18.28 3.35 -7.65
CA ARG A 450 -18.26 4.56 -6.84
C ARG A 450 -19.62 5.21 -6.81
N GLN A 451 -20.19 5.44 -5.62
CA GLN A 451 -21.42 6.22 -5.51
C GLN A 451 -21.23 7.65 -6.01
N LYS A 452 -22.25 8.17 -6.72
CA LYS A 452 -22.27 9.57 -7.18
C LYS A 452 -22.27 10.49 -5.96
N ALA A 453 -21.34 11.45 -5.95
CA ALA A 453 -21.35 12.51 -4.95
C ALA A 453 -22.65 13.33 -5.04
N LYS A 454 -23.11 13.85 -3.90
CA LYS A 454 -24.23 14.81 -3.86
C LYS A 454 -23.92 16.01 -4.78
N GLY A 455 -24.96 16.57 -5.40
CA GLY A 455 -24.84 17.78 -6.21
C GLY A 455 -24.26 18.95 -5.40
N ARG A 456 -23.56 19.86 -6.08
CA ARG A 456 -22.99 21.06 -5.46
C ARG A 456 -24.10 22.06 -5.14
N LYS A 457 -23.96 22.78 -4.02
CA LYS A 457 -24.85 23.92 -3.71
C LYS A 457 -24.43 25.13 -4.55
N GLY A 458 -25.34 25.68 -5.35
CA GLY A 458 -25.12 26.93 -6.06
C GLY A 458 -25.29 28.14 -5.14
N GLU A 459 -24.31 29.03 -5.10
CA GLU A 459 -24.35 30.29 -4.37
C GLU A 459 -24.17 31.47 -5.33
N LYS A 460 -25.01 32.49 -5.17
CA LYS A 460 -24.91 33.74 -5.91
C LYS A 460 -24.06 34.72 -5.10
N ARG A 461 -23.15 35.42 -5.77
CA ARG A 461 -22.25 36.40 -5.14
C ARG A 461 -22.17 37.67 -5.99
N THR A 462 -22.06 38.81 -5.32
CA THR A 462 -21.70 40.09 -5.94
C THR A 462 -20.34 40.50 -5.41
N VAL A 463 -19.37 40.69 -6.31
CA VAL A 463 -17.97 41.00 -5.99
C VAL A 463 -17.72 42.47 -6.34
N PHE A 464 -17.08 43.20 -5.42
CA PHE A 464 -16.76 44.62 -5.56
C PHE A 464 -15.25 44.80 -5.64
N VAL A 465 -14.78 45.40 -6.73
CA VAL A 465 -13.41 45.90 -6.86
C VAL A 465 -13.46 47.40 -6.62
N PHE A 466 -13.32 47.81 -5.37
CA PHE A 466 -13.18 49.23 -5.01
C PHE A 466 -11.76 49.67 -5.28
N ARG A 467 -11.59 50.75 -6.02
CA ARG A 467 -10.28 51.34 -6.30
C ARG A 467 -10.34 52.86 -6.27
N ASP A 468 -9.23 53.48 -5.89
CA ASP A 468 -8.95 54.88 -6.19
C ASP A 468 -7.84 54.96 -7.24
N THR A 469 -7.09 56.07 -7.30
CA THR A 469 -5.99 56.27 -8.23
C THR A 469 -4.77 55.40 -7.96
N ASP A 470 -4.59 54.90 -6.73
CA ASP A 470 -3.34 54.28 -6.29
C ASP A 470 -3.52 52.87 -5.70
N ALA A 471 -4.67 52.58 -5.09
CA ALA A 471 -4.90 51.38 -4.29
C ALA A 471 -6.21 50.67 -4.62
N VAL A 472 -6.28 49.41 -4.21
CA VAL A 472 -7.46 48.55 -4.34
C VAL A 472 -7.81 47.99 -2.98
N ALA A 473 -9.11 47.97 -2.67
CA ALA A 473 -9.62 47.38 -1.44
C ALA A 473 -9.66 45.85 -1.54
N ILE A 474 -9.03 45.20 -0.57
CA ILE A 474 -9.15 43.77 -0.30
C ILE A 474 -9.56 43.59 1.15
N ARG A 475 -9.97 42.37 1.53
CA ARG A 475 -10.19 42.02 2.93
C ARG A 475 -9.68 40.63 3.23
N LYS A 476 -9.32 40.38 4.49
CA LYS A 476 -8.98 39.03 4.96
C LYS A 476 -10.25 38.29 5.35
N ARG A 477 -10.42 37.06 4.84
CA ARG A 477 -11.52 36.18 5.23
C ARG A 477 -11.33 35.68 6.67
N PRO A 478 -12.40 35.37 7.40
CA PRO A 478 -12.30 34.78 8.74
C PRO A 478 -11.44 33.51 8.78
N ASP A 479 -10.89 33.17 9.94
CA ASP A 479 -10.01 32.01 10.14
C ASP A 479 -10.73 30.65 10.05
N LYS A 480 -12.06 30.67 9.83
CA LYS A 480 -12.89 29.47 9.68
C LYS A 480 -13.76 29.56 8.44
N GLY A 481 -14.10 28.40 7.88
CA GLY A 481 -14.98 28.28 6.71
C GLY A 481 -14.24 28.20 5.37
N LEU A 482 -14.99 28.42 4.28
CA LEU A 482 -14.46 28.34 2.92
C LEU A 482 -13.39 29.42 2.69
N LEU A 483 -12.22 29.02 2.17
CA LEU A 483 -11.08 29.91 1.89
C LEU A 483 -10.59 30.69 3.13
N ALA A 484 -10.68 30.06 4.31
CA ALA A 484 -10.31 30.68 5.60
C ALA A 484 -8.93 31.33 5.58
N GLY A 485 -8.83 32.54 6.13
CA GLY A 485 -7.60 33.33 6.28
C GLY A 485 -6.96 33.85 4.99
N LEU A 486 -7.56 33.62 3.82
CA LEU A 486 -7.11 34.18 2.55
C LEU A 486 -7.68 35.58 2.32
N TYR A 487 -7.10 36.30 1.36
CA TYR A 487 -7.56 37.62 0.96
C TYR A 487 -8.53 37.52 -0.20
N GLU A 488 -9.47 38.45 -0.25
CA GLU A 488 -10.47 38.53 -1.31
C GLU A 488 -10.85 39.97 -1.64
N PHE A 489 -11.45 40.15 -2.81
CA PHE A 489 -12.23 41.35 -3.06
C PHE A 489 -13.50 41.32 -2.20
N PRO A 490 -13.92 42.46 -1.61
CA PRO A 490 -15.17 42.55 -0.87
C PRO A 490 -16.33 41.96 -1.67
N ASN A 491 -17.17 41.17 -1.04
CA ASN A 491 -18.31 40.53 -1.69
C ASN A 491 -19.45 40.23 -0.72
N VAL A 492 -20.66 40.12 -1.28
CA VAL A 492 -21.90 39.77 -0.55
C VAL A 492 -22.63 38.63 -1.25
N GLU A 493 -23.54 38.00 -0.52
CA GLU A 493 -24.46 36.99 -1.07
C GLU A 493 -25.53 37.66 -1.95
N GLY A 494 -25.92 36.96 -3.02
CA GLY A 494 -26.90 37.44 -3.99
C GLY A 494 -26.28 38.13 -5.20
N HIS A 495 -27.14 38.46 -6.16
CA HIS A 495 -26.79 39.23 -7.36
C HIS A 495 -27.43 40.60 -7.25
N LEU A 496 -26.65 41.61 -6.87
CA LEU A 496 -27.12 42.97 -6.76
C LEU A 496 -27.20 43.63 -8.15
N GLY A 497 -28.18 44.51 -8.30
CA GLY A 497 -28.26 45.47 -9.39
C GLY A 497 -27.42 46.72 -9.13
N ARG A 498 -27.26 47.57 -10.15
CA ARG A 498 -26.39 48.77 -10.07
C ARG A 498 -26.78 49.74 -8.95
N LYS A 499 -28.08 49.92 -8.68
CA LYS A 499 -28.56 50.80 -7.58
C LYS A 499 -28.17 50.25 -6.21
N GLU A 500 -28.30 48.95 -6.01
CA GLU A 500 -27.94 48.28 -4.76
C GLU A 500 -26.42 48.25 -4.55
N VAL A 501 -25.63 48.14 -5.63
CA VAL A 501 -24.16 48.29 -5.56
C VAL A 501 -23.75 49.68 -5.07
N ILE A 502 -24.40 50.74 -5.57
CA ILE A 502 -24.14 52.12 -5.12
C ILE A 502 -24.52 52.27 -3.64
N ALA A 503 -25.71 51.80 -3.26
CA ALA A 503 -26.17 51.85 -1.87
C ALA A 503 -25.24 51.07 -0.93
N TYR A 504 -24.77 49.89 -1.34
CA TYR A 504 -23.80 49.12 -0.57
C TYR A 504 -22.47 49.87 -0.42
N SER A 505 -21.95 50.47 -1.50
CA SER A 505 -20.71 51.27 -1.49
C SER A 505 -20.80 52.39 -0.44
N GLN A 506 -21.91 53.12 -0.44
CA GLN A 506 -22.16 54.17 0.55
C GLN A 506 -22.30 53.62 1.97
N SER A 507 -22.97 52.47 2.15
CA SER A 507 -23.15 51.86 3.48
C SER A 507 -21.84 51.40 4.12
N VAL A 508 -20.82 51.12 3.32
CA VAL A 508 -19.46 50.76 3.80
C VAL A 508 -18.54 51.98 3.90
N GLY A 509 -19.07 53.20 3.74
CA GLY A 509 -18.32 54.45 3.90
C GLY A 509 -17.56 54.92 2.67
N LEU A 510 -17.85 54.38 1.48
CA LEU A 510 -17.18 54.74 0.22
C LEU A 510 -18.11 55.54 -0.70
N SER A 511 -17.62 56.63 -1.30
CA SER A 511 -18.39 57.44 -2.25
C SER A 511 -18.08 57.03 -3.70
N PRO A 512 -18.98 56.29 -4.38
CA PRO A 512 -18.72 55.81 -5.74
C PRO A 512 -18.79 56.97 -6.77
N ILE A 513 -17.69 57.22 -7.48
CA ILE A 513 -17.60 58.15 -8.62
C ILE A 513 -18.09 57.45 -9.90
N ARG A 514 -17.62 56.23 -10.14
CA ARG A 514 -17.93 55.47 -11.35
C ARG A 514 -18.12 54.00 -11.03
N VAL A 515 -19.27 53.46 -11.42
CA VAL A 515 -19.58 52.02 -11.31
C VAL A 515 -19.60 51.41 -12.70
N LYS A 516 -18.72 50.43 -12.94
CA LYS A 516 -18.61 49.66 -14.18
C LYS A 516 -18.85 48.18 -13.88
N LYS A 517 -19.76 47.55 -14.62
CA LYS A 517 -20.00 46.11 -14.50
C LYS A 517 -18.81 45.36 -15.11
N LEU A 518 -18.29 44.36 -14.40
CA LEU A 518 -17.28 43.43 -14.88
C LEU A 518 -17.92 42.17 -15.45
N GLN A 519 -17.10 41.28 -16.01
CA GLN A 519 -17.56 39.99 -16.51
C GLN A 519 -18.20 39.14 -15.40
N ASP A 520 -19.28 38.44 -15.72
CA ASP A 520 -19.84 37.43 -14.83
C ASP A 520 -18.86 36.26 -14.78
N ALA A 521 -18.65 35.68 -13.59
CA ALA A 521 -17.69 34.60 -13.40
C ALA A 521 -18.35 33.43 -12.67
N LYS A 522 -17.89 32.22 -12.97
CA LYS A 522 -18.30 31.00 -12.26
C LYS A 522 -17.07 30.31 -11.72
N HIS A 523 -17.11 29.94 -10.45
CA HIS A 523 -16.05 29.17 -9.81
C HIS A 523 -16.61 27.92 -9.13
N ILE A 524 -15.96 26.79 -9.35
CA ILE A 524 -16.44 25.48 -8.89
C ILE A 524 -15.53 24.97 -7.79
N PHE A 525 -16.07 24.83 -6.58
CA PHE A 525 -15.46 24.06 -5.49
C PHE A 525 -16.01 22.63 -5.49
N SER A 526 -15.47 21.79 -4.59
CA SER A 526 -15.92 20.39 -4.49
C SER A 526 -17.33 20.23 -3.94
N HIS A 527 -17.80 21.16 -3.10
CA HIS A 527 -19.11 21.09 -2.43
C HIS A 527 -20.03 22.29 -2.75
N VAL A 528 -19.49 23.37 -3.31
CA VAL A 528 -20.21 24.62 -3.62
C VAL A 528 -19.80 25.11 -5.01
N GLU A 529 -20.71 25.80 -5.68
CA GLU A 529 -20.47 26.52 -6.92
C GLU A 529 -20.82 28.00 -6.74
N TRP A 530 -19.87 28.90 -7.00
CA TRP A 530 -20.10 30.34 -6.95
C TRP A 530 -20.44 30.88 -8.33
N HIS A 531 -21.55 31.60 -8.42
CA HIS A 531 -21.95 32.41 -9.57
C HIS A 531 -21.79 33.88 -9.20
N MET A 532 -20.76 34.52 -9.72
CA MET A 532 -20.33 35.86 -9.34
C MET A 532 -20.69 36.90 -10.40
N LYS A 533 -21.19 38.05 -9.95
CA LYS A 533 -21.26 39.28 -10.73
C LYS A 533 -20.25 40.28 -10.17
N GLY A 534 -19.34 40.77 -10.99
CA GLY A 534 -18.33 41.73 -10.56
C GLY A 534 -18.71 43.17 -10.89
N TYR A 535 -18.31 44.10 -10.04
CA TYR A 535 -18.38 45.53 -10.29
C TYR A 535 -17.05 46.18 -9.94
N GLU A 536 -16.52 47.00 -10.85
CA GLU A 536 -15.42 47.92 -10.59
C GLU A 536 -16.01 49.26 -10.17
N ILE A 537 -15.57 49.78 -9.03
CA ILE A 537 -16.06 51.02 -8.43
C ILE A 537 -14.87 51.94 -8.19
N LEU A 538 -14.77 53.00 -8.97
CA LEU A 538 -13.88 54.11 -8.68
C LEU A 538 -14.51 54.94 -7.56
N VAL A 539 -13.79 55.13 -6.47
CA VAL A 539 -14.20 55.95 -5.31
C VAL A 539 -13.38 57.23 -5.24
N ASP A 540 -13.84 58.22 -4.48
CA ASP A 540 -13.14 59.47 -4.26
C ASP A 540 -11.83 59.31 -3.47
N GLU A 541 -11.88 58.57 -2.36
CA GLU A 541 -10.73 58.29 -1.50
C GLU A 541 -11.00 57.03 -0.69
N LEU A 542 -10.07 56.07 -0.69
CA LEU A 542 -10.25 54.82 0.05
C LEU A 542 -10.06 55.00 1.57
N GLU A 543 -9.29 55.99 2.01
CA GLU A 543 -8.81 56.09 3.40
C GLU A 543 -9.78 56.75 4.39
N LYS A 544 -10.81 57.49 3.94
CA LYS A 544 -11.48 58.46 4.84
C LYS A 544 -12.60 57.95 5.75
N ASN A 545 -13.26 56.82 5.52
CA ASN A 545 -14.46 56.46 6.32
C ASN A 545 -14.87 54.97 6.36
N THR A 546 -13.98 54.02 6.08
CA THR A 546 -14.38 52.61 6.03
C THR A 546 -14.29 51.91 7.39
N GLY A 547 -15.30 51.09 7.72
CA GLY A 547 -15.26 50.18 8.87
C GLY A 547 -14.03 49.25 8.83
N SER A 548 -13.61 48.79 10.01
CA SER A 548 -12.29 48.21 10.39
C SER A 548 -11.71 47.03 9.59
N ASP A 549 -12.34 46.59 8.51
CA ASP A 549 -12.10 45.25 7.93
C ASP A 549 -11.55 45.26 6.49
N MET A 550 -11.33 46.43 5.88
CA MET A 550 -10.74 46.56 4.53
C MET A 550 -9.27 46.99 4.58
N ILE A 551 -8.47 46.43 3.67
CA ILE A 551 -7.06 46.73 3.47
C ILE A 551 -6.93 47.37 2.10
N PHE A 552 -6.31 48.55 2.06
CA PHE A 552 -6.03 49.26 0.83
C PHE A 552 -4.57 49.05 0.47
N ALA A 553 -4.33 48.39 -0.67
CA ALA A 553 -2.99 48.01 -1.07
C ALA A 553 -2.78 48.32 -2.54
N LYS A 554 -1.54 48.71 -2.87
CA LYS A 554 -1.13 48.88 -4.26
C LYS A 554 -1.05 47.52 -4.93
N ARG A 555 -1.28 47.46 -6.24
CA ARG A 555 -1.21 46.20 -7.00
C ARG A 555 0.06 45.39 -6.73
N LYS A 556 1.23 46.03 -6.79
CA LYS A 556 2.52 45.35 -6.57
C LYS A 556 2.61 44.72 -5.18
N GLU A 557 1.98 45.35 -4.19
CA GLU A 557 1.89 44.82 -2.82
C GLU A 557 0.90 43.65 -2.73
N ILE A 558 -0.26 43.76 -3.39
CA ILE A 558 -1.23 42.66 -3.50
C ILE A 558 -0.59 41.43 -4.12
N ASP A 559 0.08 41.59 -5.26
CA ASP A 559 0.70 40.49 -5.98
C ASP A 559 1.87 39.87 -5.20
N ALA A 560 2.55 40.64 -4.33
CA ALA A 560 3.68 40.16 -3.54
C ALA A 560 3.26 39.52 -2.20
N LYS A 561 2.29 40.10 -1.49
CA LYS A 561 2.03 39.83 -0.07
C LYS A 561 0.72 39.11 0.20
N TYR A 562 -0.34 39.45 -0.53
CA TYR A 562 -1.69 39.02 -0.19
C TYR A 562 -2.15 37.83 -1.05
N PRO A 563 -2.29 36.61 -0.48
CA PRO A 563 -2.75 35.45 -1.23
C PRO A 563 -4.25 35.54 -1.56
N ILE A 564 -4.57 35.74 -2.84
CA ILE A 564 -5.94 35.81 -3.36
C ILE A 564 -6.23 34.50 -4.11
N PRO A 565 -7.31 33.76 -3.74
CA PRO A 565 -7.61 32.49 -4.38
C PRO A 565 -8.09 32.68 -5.81
N SER A 566 -7.86 31.66 -6.65
CA SER A 566 -8.29 31.62 -8.06
C SER A 566 -9.81 31.76 -8.26
N ALA A 567 -10.61 31.69 -7.19
CA ALA A 567 -12.01 32.08 -7.19
C ALA A 567 -12.24 33.51 -7.70
N PHE A 568 -11.28 34.41 -7.48
CA PHE A 568 -11.38 35.82 -7.86
C PHE A 568 -10.52 36.19 -9.08
N GLU A 569 -9.94 35.20 -9.78
CA GLU A 569 -9.02 35.44 -10.90
C GLU A 569 -9.64 36.30 -12.00
N ALA A 570 -10.93 36.07 -12.30
CA ALA A 570 -11.69 36.83 -13.29
C ALA A 570 -11.79 38.33 -13.01
N TYR A 571 -11.49 38.76 -11.79
CA TYR A 571 -11.56 40.15 -11.32
C TYR A 571 -10.19 40.78 -11.11
N ARG A 572 -9.10 40.01 -11.22
CA ARG A 572 -7.73 40.55 -11.11
C ARG A 572 -7.37 41.46 -12.29
N CYS A 573 -8.02 41.32 -13.44
CA CYS A 573 -7.81 42.23 -14.57
C CYS A 573 -8.19 43.69 -14.25
N ALA A 574 -9.06 43.93 -13.26
CA ALA A 574 -9.39 45.26 -12.78
C ALA A 574 -8.25 45.91 -11.96
N LEU A 575 -7.19 45.15 -11.67
CA LEU A 575 -5.93 45.67 -11.14
C LEU A 575 -5.02 46.24 -12.25
N GLU A 576 -5.38 46.10 -13.54
CA GLU A 576 -4.52 46.44 -14.69
C GLU A 576 -4.71 47.85 -15.27
N GLY A 577 -5.37 48.76 -14.55
CA GLY A 577 -5.73 50.10 -15.05
C GLY A 577 -5.17 51.25 -14.24
#